data_AF-A0A0A8EHA6-F1
#
_entry.id   AF-A0A0A8EHA6-F1
#
_cell.length_a   1.000
_cell.length_b   1.000
_cell.length_c   1.000
_cell.angle_alpha   90.00
_cell.angle_beta   90.00
_cell.angle_gamma   90.00
#
_symmetry.space_group_name_H-M   'P 1'
#
loop_
_entity.id
_entity.type
_entity.pdbx_description
1 polymer ?
#
loop_
_entity_poly.entity_id
_entity_poly.type
_entity_poly.pdbx_seq_one_letter_code
_entity_poly.pdbx_strand_id
1 'polypeptide(L)'
;MTASSAEGGFLIANEFAAVEVHPDTAANGPRLHVRDIETGAEIFLDPLDLASLCLAGPRERATWLRSAAYEAADARHAAPSCTRSTRHENTGET
;
A
#
# COMPACT_ATOMS: atom_id res chain seq x y z
N MET A 1 35.01 13.09 -3.29
CA MET A 1 33.88 13.85 -3.86
C MET A 1 32.61 13.26 -3.26
N THR A 2 32.08 13.89 -2.21
CA THR A 2 30.86 13.46 -1.54
C THR A 2 29.65 13.95 -2.33
N ALA A 3 29.00 13.05 -3.06
CA ALA A 3 27.67 13.31 -3.59
C ALA A 3 26.67 13.20 -2.41
N SER A 4 26.43 14.32 -1.75
CA SER A 4 25.19 14.55 -1.01
C SER A 4 24.13 14.91 -2.05
N SER A 5 23.12 14.06 -2.24
CA SER A 5 21.76 14.40 -2.66
C SER A 5 21.01 13.13 -3.06
N ALA A 6 20.10 12.68 -2.21
CA ALA A 6 18.90 11.97 -2.64
C ALA A 6 17.71 12.47 -1.81
N GLU A 7 17.55 13.79 -1.74
CA GLU A 7 16.23 14.37 -1.53
C GLU A 7 15.46 14.18 -2.84
N GLY A 8 14.74 13.06 -2.97
CA GLY A 8 14.15 12.69 -4.25
C GLY A 8 13.16 11.55 -4.13
N GLY A 9 12.25 11.65 -3.18
CA GLY A 9 11.08 10.78 -3.12
C GLY A 9 9.93 11.35 -3.92
N PHE A 10 9.15 10.47 -4.55
CA PHE A 10 7.89 10.80 -5.20
C PHE A 10 6.74 10.22 -4.38
N LEU A 11 5.78 11.06 -4.04
CA LEU A 11 4.48 10.61 -3.53
C LEU A 11 3.60 10.24 -4.73
N ILE A 12 3.13 9.01 -4.76
CA ILE A 12 2.21 8.49 -5.76
C ILE A 12 0.92 8.12 -5.03
N ALA A 13 -0.19 8.74 -5.42
CA ALA A 13 -1.47 8.52 -4.76
C ALA A 13 -2.63 8.44 -5.77
N ASN A 14 -3.65 7.68 -5.40
CA ASN A 14 -4.95 7.60 -6.07
C ASN A 14 -6.06 7.37 -5.01
N GLU A 15 -7.28 7.07 -5.46
CA GLU A 15 -8.42 6.81 -4.58
C GLU A 15 -8.34 5.52 -3.74
N PHE A 16 -7.36 4.66 -4.01
CA PHE A 16 -7.19 3.36 -3.34
C PHE A 16 -5.95 3.29 -2.44
N ALA A 17 -4.90 4.06 -2.73
CA ALA A 17 -3.63 3.99 -2.00
C ALA A 17 -2.76 5.25 -2.17
N ALA A 18 -1.85 5.47 -1.22
CA ALA A 18 -0.78 6.44 -1.31
C ALA A 18 0.55 5.81 -0.88
N VAL A 19 1.57 5.93 -1.72
CA VAL A 19 2.92 5.40 -1.46
C VAL A 19 3.98 6.46 -1.69
N GLU A 20 5.02 6.45 -0.87
CA GLU A 20 6.27 7.16 -1.11
C GLU A 20 7.28 6.23 -1.76
N VAL A 21 7.92 6.71 -2.83
CA VAL A 21 8.93 5.96 -3.57
C VAL A 21 10.21 6.77 -3.64
N HIS A 22 11.34 6.22 -3.20
CA HIS A 22 12.64 6.91 -3.31
C HIS A 22 13.79 5.92 -3.53
N PRO A 23 14.88 6.36 -4.18
CA PRO A 23 16.11 5.59 -4.22
C PRO A 23 16.72 5.50 -2.82
N ASP A 24 17.11 4.30 -2.41
CA ASP A 24 17.91 4.06 -1.22
C ASP A 24 19.32 3.60 -1.61
N THR A 25 20.32 4.29 -1.07
CA THR A 25 21.75 4.05 -1.31
C THR A 25 22.51 3.75 -0.02
N ALA A 26 21.82 3.65 1.12
CA ALA A 26 22.46 3.43 2.42
C ALA A 26 22.90 1.97 2.66
N ALA A 27 22.37 1.02 1.88
CA ALA A 27 22.66 -0.41 2.01
C ALA A 27 23.84 -0.86 1.11
N ASN A 28 24.03 -2.18 0.98
CA ASN A 28 25.10 -2.81 0.18
C ASN A 28 24.96 -2.61 -1.36
N GLY A 29 24.14 -1.66 -1.80
CA GLY A 29 23.87 -1.36 -3.20
C GLY A 29 22.65 -0.47 -3.36
N PRO A 30 22.48 0.17 -4.53
CA PRO A 30 21.30 0.97 -4.81
C PRO A 30 20.06 0.07 -4.92
N ARG A 31 18.98 0.49 -4.27
CA ARG A 31 17.68 -0.18 -4.28
C ARG A 31 16.56 0.84 -4.33
N LEU A 32 15.36 0.39 -4.70
CA LEU A 32 14.15 1.21 -4.65
C LEU A 32 13.44 0.94 -3.33
N HIS A 33 13.20 1.98 -2.53
CA HIS A 33 12.37 1.89 -1.34
C HIS A 33 10.96 2.37 -1.67
N VAL A 34 9.97 1.56 -1.29
CA VAL A 34 8.54 1.89 -1.41
C VAL A 34 7.90 1.77 -0.04
N ARG A 35 7.23 2.84 0.41
CA ARG A 35 6.52 2.90 1.69
C ARG A 35 5.06 3.23 1.48
N ASP A 36 4.18 2.41 2.02
CA ASP A 36 2.75 2.70 2.16
C ASP A 36 2.54 3.74 3.27
N ILE A 37 1.84 4.82 2.95
CA ILE A 37 1.59 5.94 3.86
C ILE A 37 0.46 5.65 4.85
N GLU A 38 -0.52 4.82 4.48
CA GLU A 38 -1.61 4.46 5.38
C GLU A 38 -1.13 3.45 6.42
N THR A 39 -0.41 2.41 5.99
CA THR A 39 -0.04 1.30 6.87
C THR A 39 1.36 1.41 7.44
N GLY A 40 2.23 2.23 6.83
CA GLY A 40 3.65 2.27 7.15
C GLY A 40 4.43 1.03 6.69
N ALA A 41 3.82 0.14 5.90
CA ALA A 41 4.50 -1.02 5.36
C ALA A 41 5.56 -0.59 4.34
N GLU A 42 6.72 -1.26 4.38
CA GLU A 42 7.88 -0.91 3.56
C GLU A 42 8.38 -2.13 2.79
N ILE A 43 8.84 -1.90 1.55
CA ILE A 43 9.54 -2.89 0.74
C ILE A 43 10.74 -2.24 0.05
N PHE A 44 11.82 -3.01 -0.06
CA PHE A 44 13.01 -2.64 -0.79
C PHE A 44 13.17 -3.59 -1.97
N LEU A 45 13.33 -3.03 -3.16
CA LEU A 45 13.51 -3.78 -4.40
C LEU A 45 14.92 -3.51 -4.92
N ASP A 46 15.75 -4.55 -4.97
CA ASP A 46 17.02 -4.43 -5.67
C ASP A 46 16.78 -4.35 -7.20
N PRO A 47 17.80 -4.03 -8.01
CA PRO A 47 17.64 -3.93 -9.45
C PRO A 47 17.13 -5.22 -10.12
N LEU A 48 17.43 -6.39 -9.55
CA LEU A 48 17.00 -7.68 -10.08
C LEU A 48 15.53 -7.96 -9.73
N ASP A 49 15.10 -7.64 -8.51
CA ASP A 49 13.71 -7.70 -8.07
C ASP A 49 12.84 -6.78 -8.94
N LEU A 50 13.30 -5.55 -9.17
CA LEU A 50 12.58 -4.58 -10.01
C LEU A 50 12.51 -5.03 -11.47
N ALA A 51 13.61 -5.58 -12.01
CA ALA A 51 13.60 -6.14 -13.37
C ALA A 51 12.63 -7.32 -13.47
N SER A 52 12.62 -8.20 -12.48
CA SER A 52 11.67 -9.32 -12.41
C SER A 52 10.23 -8.83 -12.38
N LEU A 53 9.95 -7.76 -11.61
CA LEU A 53 8.62 -7.14 -11.56
C LEU A 53 8.18 -6.59 -12.92
N CYS A 54 9.07 -5.88 -13.62
CA CYS A 54 8.77 -5.28 -14.92
C CYS A 54 8.59 -6.31 -16.04
N LEU A 55 9.34 -7.42 -15.99
CA LEU A 55 9.36 -8.45 -17.03
C LEU A 55 8.35 -9.57 -16.78
N ALA A 56 7.79 -9.67 -15.57
CA ALA A 56 6.79 -10.67 -15.22
C ALA A 56 5.58 -10.62 -16.17
N GLY A 57 5.09 -11.78 -16.59
CA GLY A 57 3.91 -11.88 -17.44
C GLY A 57 2.61 -11.50 -16.71
N PRO A 58 1.49 -11.25 -17.42
CA PRO A 58 0.23 -10.84 -16.80
C PRO A 58 -0.28 -11.77 -15.69
N ARG A 59 -0.13 -13.09 -15.86
CA ARG A 59 -0.57 -14.08 -14.86
C ARG A 59 0.25 -14.02 -13.57
N GLU A 60 1.55 -13.81 -13.69
CA GLU A 60 2.48 -13.74 -12.58
C GLU A 60 2.26 -12.45 -11.77
N ARG A 61 2.15 -11.30 -12.45
CA ARG A 61 1.77 -10.03 -11.82
C ARG A 61 0.44 -10.11 -11.08
N ALA A 62 -0.56 -10.78 -11.67
CA ALA A 62 -1.85 -10.96 -11.02
C ALA A 62 -1.76 -11.79 -9.72
N THR A 63 -0.80 -12.71 -9.61
CA THR A 63 -0.56 -13.46 -8.36
C THR A 63 0.01 -12.56 -7.28
N TRP A 64 0.92 -11.66 -7.63
CA TRP A 64 1.47 -10.70 -6.67
C TRP A 64 0.41 -9.72 -6.14
N LEU A 65 -0.49 -9.24 -7.01
CA LEU A 65 -1.63 -8.40 -6.62
C LEU A 65 -2.61 -9.10 -5.67
N ARG A 66 -2.70 -10.44 -5.71
CA ARG A 66 -3.58 -11.25 -4.85
C ARG A 66 -2.98 -11.62 -3.50
N SER A 67 -1.80 -11.11 -3.17
CA SER A 67 -1.21 -11.34 -1.84
C SER A 67 -2.02 -10.58 -0.78
N ALA A 68 -2.26 -11.18 0.39
CA ALA A 68 -3.25 -10.80 1.42
C ALA A 68 -3.37 -9.31 1.82
N ALA A 69 -2.41 -8.45 1.46
CA ALA A 69 -2.45 -7.00 1.66
C ALA A 69 -3.61 -6.31 0.92
N TYR A 70 -3.98 -6.75 -0.29
CA TYR A 70 -5.10 -6.16 -1.05
C TYR A 70 -6.46 -6.76 -0.70
N GLU A 71 -6.54 -8.06 -0.42
CA GLU A 71 -7.79 -8.71 0.03
C GLU A 71 -8.27 -8.11 1.37
N ALA A 72 -7.34 -7.77 2.28
CA ALA A 72 -7.66 -7.09 3.53
C ALA A 72 -8.01 -5.60 3.34
N ALA A 73 -7.50 -4.93 2.30
CA ALA A 73 -7.88 -3.55 1.97
C ALA A 73 -9.27 -3.50 1.32
N ASP A 74 -9.59 -4.42 0.42
CA ASP A 74 -10.93 -4.58 -0.17
C ASP A 74 -11.98 -4.90 0.91
N ALA A 75 -11.66 -5.81 1.84
CA ALA A 75 -12.52 -6.12 2.98
C ALA A 75 -12.76 -4.92 3.94
N ARG A 76 -11.78 -4.01 4.07
CA ARG A 76 -11.94 -2.76 4.85
C ARG A 76 -12.82 -1.72 4.15
N HIS A 77 -12.81 -1.68 2.81
CA HIS A 77 -13.69 -0.82 2.00
C HIS A 77 -15.10 -1.40 1.80
N ALA A 78 -15.28 -2.71 2.00
CA ALA A 78 -16.56 -3.40 1.92
C ALA A 78 -17.40 -3.35 3.21
N ALA A 79 -16.95 -2.65 4.27
CA ALA A 79 -17.75 -2.50 5.49
C ALA A 79 -18.98 -1.60 5.21
N PRO A 80 -20.21 -2.04 5.57
CA PRO A 80 -21.44 -1.36 5.19
C PRO A 80 -21.55 0.01 5.87
N SER A 81 -22.12 0.95 5.12
CA SER A 81 -22.49 2.28 5.60
C SER A 81 -23.26 2.17 6.92
N CYS A 82 -22.72 2.84 7.92
CA CYS A 82 -23.38 3.16 9.17
C CYS A 82 -24.77 3.74 8.89
N THR A 83 -25.81 2.93 9.01
CA THR A 83 -27.16 3.42 9.30
C THR A 83 -27.36 3.39 10.81
N ARG A 84 -26.77 4.37 11.47
CA ARG A 84 -27.20 4.77 12.80
C ARG A 84 -28.58 5.39 12.68
N SER A 85 -29.63 4.61 12.91
CA SER A 85 -30.98 5.15 13.15
C SER A 85 -31.45 4.81 14.55
N THR A 86 -31.97 5.85 15.17
CA THR A 86 -32.14 6.13 16.59
C THR A 86 -33.18 5.27 17.31
N ARG A 87 -32.89 5.06 18.61
CA ARG A 87 -33.77 4.58 19.69
C ARG A 87 -35.18 5.16 19.63
N HIS A 88 -36.20 4.32 19.84
CA HIS A 88 -37.47 4.73 20.42
C HIS A 88 -37.88 3.71 21.49
N GLU A 89 -37.86 4.14 22.75
CA GLU A 89 -38.60 3.51 23.85
C GLU A 89 -40.10 3.61 23.56
N ASN A 90 -40.86 2.54 23.79
CA ASN A 90 -42.14 2.71 24.48
C ASN A 90 -42.61 1.45 25.21
N THR A 91 -43.13 1.73 26.39
CA THR A 91 -43.61 0.87 27.49
C THR A 91 -44.93 0.17 27.14
N GLY A 92 -45.16 -1.02 27.71
CA GLY A 92 -46.46 -1.70 27.66
C GLY A 92 -46.45 -3.06 28.33
N GLU A 93 -46.46 -3.07 29.67
CA GLU A 93 -46.82 -4.22 30.50
C GLU A 93 -48.33 -4.53 30.37
N THR A 94 -48.62 -5.84 30.29
CA THR A 94 -49.87 -6.60 30.58
C THR A 94 -51.24 -6.06 30.14
#